data_AF-A0A925H5Q6-F1
#
_entry.id   AF-A0A925H5Q6-F1
#
_cell.length_a   1.000
_cell.length_b   1.000
_cell.length_c   1.000
_cell.angle_alpha   90.00
_cell.angle_beta   90.00
_cell.angle_gamma   90.00
#
_symmetry.space_group_name_H-M   'P 1'
#
loop_
_entity.id
_entity.type
_entity.pdbx_description
1 polymer ?
#
loop_
_entity_poly.entity_id
_entity_poly.type
_entity_poly.pdbx_seq_one_letter_code
_entity_poly.pdbx_strand_id
1 'polypeptide(L)'
;MEYGERILQKSLSGPDVVELQIRLAGFRGTIPDGVFGSGTELQVNKFQGHYMKMATPTGLVDRETMLAIDQFAADLPINFNRLKCPCGTCSGFGQGLFKGRYFAGRPRAEAFYRYEYPGIHRMILWAARSIMFYMPEHTFTFNSSYRCSINNAQKGRRSTNHHGKAVDLDIELKPGEDKHDDRDKCNVVRGRLIETANAQIGWSATNVKALEPQDIAPTWVHYDVRCYEQKYLKDEFFCTTLRDLDNKKPIKI
;
A
#
# COMPACT_ATOMS: atom_id res chain seq x y z
N MET A 1 -11.22 -13.83 -16.10
CA MET A 1 -11.60 -14.73 -14.99
C MET A 1 -11.45 -13.93 -13.73
N GLU A 2 -12.45 -14.01 -12.85
CA GLU A 2 -12.47 -13.23 -11.62
C GLU A 2 -11.71 -13.93 -10.49
N TYR A 3 -11.23 -13.15 -9.52
CA TYR A 3 -10.64 -13.70 -8.31
C TYR A 3 -11.66 -14.59 -7.58
N GLY A 4 -11.28 -15.83 -7.27
CA GLY A 4 -12.18 -16.84 -6.68
C GLY A 4 -12.71 -17.90 -7.65
N GLU A 5 -12.46 -17.80 -8.96
CA GLU A 5 -13.05 -18.69 -9.98
C GLU A 5 -12.11 -19.81 -10.48
N ARG A 6 -10.81 -19.76 -10.14
CA ARG A 6 -9.83 -20.83 -10.42
C ARG A 6 -8.72 -20.84 -9.38
N ILE A 7 -8.03 -21.96 -9.25
CA ILE A 7 -6.75 -22.02 -8.54
C ILE A 7 -5.72 -21.18 -9.30
N LEU A 8 -5.02 -20.28 -8.59
CA LEU A 8 -3.94 -19.49 -9.20
C LEU A 8 -2.58 -20.13 -8.95
N GLN A 9 -1.75 -20.17 -9.97
CA GLN A 9 -0.40 -20.74 -9.92
C GLN A 9 0.47 -20.12 -11.02
N LYS A 10 1.75 -20.45 -10.99
CA LYS A 10 2.76 -19.97 -11.94
C LYS A 10 2.31 -20.19 -13.40
N SER A 11 2.66 -19.23 -14.26
CA SER A 11 2.29 -19.17 -15.69
C SER A 11 0.86 -18.71 -15.99
N LEU A 12 -0.01 -18.57 -14.99
CA LEU A 12 -1.30 -17.91 -15.19
C LEU A 12 -1.13 -16.39 -15.28
N SER A 13 -2.06 -15.77 -16.00
CA SER A 13 -2.19 -14.32 -16.05
C SER A 13 -3.67 -13.93 -16.08
N GLY A 14 -3.94 -12.69 -15.65
CA GLY A 14 -5.28 -12.12 -15.70
C GLY A 14 -5.58 -11.14 -14.57
N PRO A 15 -6.79 -10.55 -14.58
CA PRO A 15 -7.25 -9.63 -13.53
C PRO A 15 -7.32 -10.25 -12.12
N ASP A 16 -7.54 -11.56 -12.03
CA ASP A 16 -7.48 -12.33 -10.79
C ASP A 16 -6.05 -12.37 -10.21
N VAL A 17 -5.03 -12.47 -11.06
CA VAL A 17 -3.63 -12.38 -10.64
C VAL A 17 -3.27 -10.95 -10.20
N VAL A 18 -3.77 -9.92 -10.89
CA VAL A 18 -3.63 -8.50 -10.47
C VAL A 18 -4.18 -8.32 -9.06
N GLU A 19 -5.39 -8.81 -8.81
CA GLU A 19 -6.04 -8.72 -7.49
C GLU A 19 -5.22 -9.46 -6.42
N LEU A 20 -4.75 -10.68 -6.71
CA LEU A 20 -3.87 -11.43 -5.81
C LEU A 20 -2.60 -10.65 -5.45
N GLN A 21 -1.91 -10.08 -6.44
CA GLN A 21 -0.67 -9.32 -6.25
C GLN A 21 -0.92 -8.06 -5.38
N ILE A 22 -2.08 -7.42 -5.52
CA ILE A 22 -2.48 -6.31 -4.64
C ILE A 22 -2.66 -6.78 -3.21
N ARG A 23 -3.40 -7.88 -3.01
CA ARG A 23 -3.68 -8.40 -1.66
C ARG A 23 -2.44 -8.89 -0.94
N LEU A 24 -1.44 -9.37 -1.68
CA LEU A 24 -0.17 -9.85 -1.13
C LEU A 24 0.97 -8.82 -1.20
N ALA A 25 0.66 -7.53 -1.42
CA ALA A 25 1.66 -6.47 -1.58
C ALA A 25 2.65 -6.33 -0.40
N GLY A 26 2.25 -6.78 0.80
CA GLY A 26 3.06 -6.79 2.01
C GLY A 26 3.95 -8.03 2.21
N PHE A 27 3.89 -8.99 1.29
CA PHE A 27 4.62 -10.26 1.32
C PHE A 27 5.55 -10.38 0.10
N ARG A 28 6.44 -9.41 -0.12
CA ARG A 28 7.43 -9.28 -1.21
C ARG A 28 6.89 -8.72 -2.53
N GLY A 29 5.60 -8.40 -2.63
CA GLY A 29 5.00 -7.90 -3.87
C GLY A 29 5.53 -6.52 -4.28
N THR A 30 5.67 -6.25 -5.57
CA THR A 30 6.16 -4.93 -6.05
C THR A 30 5.16 -4.26 -6.98
N ILE A 31 4.63 -4.96 -7.98
CA ILE A 31 3.68 -4.41 -8.95
C ILE A 31 2.53 -5.39 -9.22
N PRO A 32 1.34 -4.87 -9.54
CA PRO A 32 0.22 -5.69 -9.95
C PRO A 32 0.19 -5.82 -11.49
N ASP A 33 1.13 -6.57 -12.07
CA ASP A 33 1.27 -6.74 -13.53
C ASP A 33 0.35 -7.81 -14.13
N GLY A 34 -0.33 -8.59 -13.29
CA GLY A 34 -1.26 -9.63 -13.70
C GLY A 34 -0.59 -10.88 -14.25
N VAL A 35 0.72 -11.06 -14.06
CA VAL A 35 1.46 -12.26 -14.46
C VAL A 35 1.94 -13.00 -13.23
N PHE A 36 1.52 -14.26 -13.09
CA PHE A 36 1.94 -15.12 -11.98
C PHE A 36 3.31 -15.71 -12.31
N GLY A 37 4.35 -14.89 -12.11
CA GLY A 37 5.75 -15.32 -12.22
C GLY A 37 6.34 -15.78 -10.89
N SER A 38 7.66 -15.99 -10.85
CA SER A 38 8.39 -16.37 -9.64
C SER A 38 8.23 -15.36 -8.49
N GLY A 39 8.05 -14.06 -8.81
CA GLY A 39 7.79 -13.03 -7.80
C GLY A 39 6.42 -13.16 -7.13
N THR A 40 5.40 -13.60 -7.85
CA THR A 40 4.06 -13.87 -7.30
C THR A 40 4.04 -15.18 -6.52
N GLU A 41 4.72 -16.21 -7.03
CA GLU A 41 4.91 -17.47 -6.30
C GLU A 41 5.62 -17.25 -4.95
N LEU A 42 6.65 -16.40 -4.92
CA LEU A 42 7.31 -16.01 -3.67
C LEU A 42 6.34 -15.29 -2.72
N GLN A 43 5.46 -14.43 -3.22
CA GLN A 43 4.44 -13.77 -2.40
C GLN A 43 3.51 -14.77 -1.73
N VAL A 44 2.99 -15.72 -2.51
CA VAL A 44 2.10 -16.76 -2.02
C VAL A 44 2.82 -17.63 -0.98
N ASN A 45 4.06 -18.06 -1.27
CA ASN A 45 4.84 -18.87 -0.34
C ASN A 45 5.11 -18.15 0.98
N LYS A 46 5.42 -16.84 0.94
CA LYS A 46 5.64 -16.05 2.16
C LYS A 46 4.35 -15.86 2.95
N PHE A 47 3.23 -15.60 2.28
CA PHE A 47 1.93 -15.51 2.94
C PHE A 47 1.54 -16.84 3.62
N GLN A 48 1.61 -17.94 2.89
CA GLN A 48 1.31 -19.29 3.38
C GLN A 48 2.20 -19.68 4.57
N GLY A 49 3.52 -19.47 4.45
CA GLY A 49 4.43 -19.80 5.55
C GLY A 49 4.24 -18.90 6.77
N HIS A 50 4.11 -17.59 6.56
CA HIS A 50 4.13 -16.63 7.67
C HIS A 50 2.76 -16.45 8.33
N TYR A 51 1.68 -16.29 7.56
CA TYR A 51 0.33 -16.09 8.09
C TYR A 51 -0.38 -17.42 8.32
N MET A 52 -0.44 -18.29 7.30
CA MET A 52 -1.13 -19.59 7.41
C MET A 52 -0.32 -20.65 8.19
N LYS A 53 0.93 -20.33 8.59
CA LYS A 53 1.83 -21.20 9.38
C LYS A 53 2.11 -22.55 8.71
N MET A 54 2.08 -22.60 7.38
CA MET A 54 2.39 -23.82 6.64
C MET A 54 3.89 -24.12 6.73
N ALA A 55 4.25 -25.31 7.23
CA ALA A 55 5.64 -25.76 7.27
C ALA A 55 6.26 -25.88 5.87
N THR A 56 5.43 -26.32 4.89
CA THR A 56 5.81 -26.44 3.48
C THR A 56 4.77 -25.69 2.64
N PRO A 57 4.99 -24.41 2.32
CA PRO A 57 4.14 -23.65 1.41
C PRO A 57 4.02 -24.32 0.04
N THR A 58 2.82 -24.31 -0.55
CA THR A 58 2.55 -24.97 -1.83
C THR A 58 2.80 -24.05 -3.02
N GLY A 59 2.74 -22.74 -2.82
CA GLY A 59 2.81 -21.74 -3.89
C GLY A 59 1.54 -21.66 -4.74
N LEU A 60 0.53 -22.49 -4.44
CA LEU A 60 -0.78 -22.51 -5.10
C LEU A 60 -1.75 -21.63 -4.33
N VAL A 61 -2.57 -20.86 -5.05
CA VAL A 61 -3.67 -20.09 -4.46
C VAL A 61 -4.96 -20.84 -4.71
N ASP A 62 -5.20 -21.80 -3.83
CA ASP A 62 -6.44 -22.57 -3.74
C ASP A 62 -7.49 -21.87 -2.87
N ARG A 63 -8.63 -22.54 -2.66
CA ARG A 63 -9.74 -22.04 -1.86
C ARG A 63 -9.30 -21.60 -0.46
N GLU A 64 -8.51 -22.43 0.21
CA GLU A 64 -8.06 -22.17 1.58
C GLU A 64 -7.09 -20.98 1.64
N THR A 65 -6.19 -20.86 0.66
CA THR A 65 -5.32 -19.68 0.54
C THR A 65 -6.14 -18.40 0.32
N MET A 66 -7.18 -18.45 -0.53
CA MET A 66 -8.04 -17.27 -0.77
C MET A 66 -8.85 -16.88 0.46
N LEU A 67 -9.38 -17.86 1.21
CA LEU A 67 -10.08 -17.61 2.47
C LEU A 67 -9.15 -17.04 3.53
N ALA A 68 -7.90 -17.53 3.62
CA ALA A 68 -6.91 -16.98 4.52
C ALA A 68 -6.56 -15.52 4.19
N ILE A 69 -6.50 -15.14 2.90
CA ILE A 69 -6.29 -13.74 2.49
C ILE A 69 -7.46 -12.86 2.96
N ASP A 70 -8.71 -13.33 2.81
CA ASP A 70 -9.89 -12.62 3.31
C ASP A 70 -9.87 -12.51 4.85
N GLN A 71 -9.43 -13.55 5.55
CA GLN A 71 -9.30 -13.53 7.01
C GLN A 71 -8.21 -12.56 7.47
N PHE A 72 -7.05 -12.54 6.81
CA PHE A 72 -5.97 -11.59 7.09
C PHE A 72 -6.44 -10.14 6.98
N ALA A 73 -7.28 -9.84 5.98
CA ALA A 73 -7.89 -8.52 5.82
C ALA A 73 -8.85 -8.16 6.96
N ALA A 74 -9.63 -9.14 7.43
CA ALA A 74 -10.59 -8.99 8.51
C ALA A 74 -9.91 -8.81 9.87
N ASP A 75 -8.79 -9.50 10.10
CA ASP A 75 -8.01 -9.40 11.34
C ASP A 75 -7.34 -8.02 11.49
N LEU A 76 -7.05 -7.36 10.36
CA LEU A 76 -6.30 -6.11 10.29
C LEU A 76 -7.08 -5.04 9.52
N PRO A 77 -8.24 -4.58 10.04
CA PRO A 77 -9.06 -3.59 9.37
C PRO A 77 -8.37 -2.22 9.35
N ILE A 78 -8.44 -1.53 8.21
CA ILE A 78 -7.94 -0.16 8.10
C ILE A 78 -9.07 0.82 8.38
N ASN A 79 -8.85 1.75 9.30
CA ASN A 79 -9.78 2.83 9.59
C ASN A 79 -9.68 3.94 8.53
N PHE A 80 -10.54 3.88 7.51
CA PHE A 80 -10.56 4.87 6.42
C PHE A 80 -10.87 6.30 6.86
N ASN A 81 -11.48 6.52 8.03
CA ASN A 81 -11.67 7.89 8.53
C ASN A 81 -10.33 8.58 8.84
N ARG A 82 -9.30 7.83 9.23
CA ARG A 82 -7.94 8.34 9.46
C ARG A 82 -7.19 8.65 8.16
N LEU A 83 -7.63 8.09 7.02
CA LEU A 83 -7.02 8.32 5.72
C LEU A 83 -7.54 9.59 5.03
N LYS A 84 -8.67 10.14 5.48
CA LYS A 84 -9.37 11.26 4.83
C LYS A 84 -8.56 12.55 4.90
N CYS A 85 -8.69 13.33 3.84
CA CYS A 85 -8.11 14.65 3.74
C CYS A 85 -8.78 15.65 4.72
N PRO A 86 -8.00 16.34 5.56
CA PRO A 86 -8.54 17.23 6.58
C PRO A 86 -8.77 18.68 6.09
N CYS A 87 -8.92 18.92 4.78
CA CYS A 87 -9.03 20.30 4.25
C CYS A 87 -10.35 21.01 4.59
N GLY A 88 -11.36 20.28 5.05
CA GLY A 88 -12.70 20.80 5.35
C GLY A 88 -13.56 21.12 4.12
N THR A 89 -13.06 20.91 2.89
CA THR A 89 -13.79 21.24 1.64
C THR A 89 -14.09 20.03 0.78
N CYS A 90 -13.16 19.08 0.65
CA CYS A 90 -13.39 17.87 -0.14
C CYS A 90 -14.12 16.78 0.68
N SER A 91 -14.63 15.76 0.01
CA SER A 91 -15.28 14.58 0.63
C SER A 91 -14.32 13.64 1.38
N GLY A 92 -13.03 13.99 1.46
CA GLY A 92 -11.98 13.23 2.13
C GLY A 92 -10.98 12.57 1.18
N PHE A 93 -11.32 12.41 -0.10
CA PHE A 93 -10.44 11.84 -1.12
C PHE A 93 -10.51 12.65 -2.42
N GLY A 94 -9.69 12.29 -3.41
CA GLY A 94 -9.50 13.05 -4.65
C GLY A 94 -10.76 13.22 -5.47
N GLN A 95 -10.81 14.32 -6.21
CA GLN A 95 -11.93 14.67 -7.09
C GLN A 95 -11.59 14.49 -8.58
N GLY A 96 -10.53 13.73 -8.90
CA GLY A 96 -10.10 13.52 -10.28
C GLY A 96 -9.52 14.79 -10.94
N LEU A 97 -9.14 15.79 -10.15
CA LEU A 97 -8.67 17.07 -10.67
C LEU A 97 -7.28 16.95 -11.30
N PHE A 98 -7.02 17.82 -12.27
CA PHE A 98 -5.71 17.98 -12.93
C PHE A 98 -5.17 16.72 -13.64
N LYS A 99 -6.04 15.79 -14.04
CA LYS A 99 -5.67 14.65 -14.90
C LYS A 99 -4.98 15.16 -16.18
N GLY A 100 -3.90 14.52 -16.57
CA GLY A 100 -3.04 14.92 -17.70
C GLY A 100 -2.12 16.13 -17.44
N ARG A 101 -2.17 16.78 -16.26
CA ARG A 101 -1.40 18.00 -15.98
C ARG A 101 -0.18 17.72 -15.09
N TYR A 102 0.93 18.36 -15.43
CA TYR A 102 2.20 18.31 -14.69
C TYR A 102 2.57 19.70 -14.17
N PHE A 103 3.47 19.79 -13.20
CA PHE A 103 4.05 21.08 -12.82
C PHE A 103 4.89 21.65 -13.96
N ALA A 104 4.71 22.95 -14.24
CA ALA A 104 5.48 23.64 -15.26
C ALA A 104 6.99 23.62 -14.94
N GLY A 105 7.82 23.45 -15.98
CA GLY A 105 9.28 23.39 -15.84
C GLY A 105 9.81 22.13 -15.14
N ARG A 106 8.96 21.12 -14.89
CA ARG A 106 9.38 19.83 -14.31
C ARG A 106 9.30 18.70 -15.35
N PRO A 107 10.10 17.63 -15.20
CA PRO A 107 9.96 16.43 -16.01
C PRO A 107 8.53 15.87 -15.97
N ARG A 108 8.09 15.23 -17.06
CA ARG A 108 6.81 14.51 -17.12
C ARG A 108 6.91 13.15 -16.39
N ALA A 109 7.25 13.22 -15.11
CA ALA A 109 7.33 12.08 -14.21
C ALA A 109 6.18 12.09 -13.21
N GLU A 110 5.84 10.92 -12.68
CA GLU A 110 4.73 10.77 -11.72
C GLU A 110 4.92 11.62 -10.44
N ALA A 111 6.16 11.82 -10.02
CA ALA A 111 6.55 12.74 -8.94
C ALA A 111 6.05 14.18 -9.13
N PHE A 112 5.78 14.60 -10.37
CA PHE A 112 5.32 15.94 -10.73
C PHE A 112 3.95 15.94 -11.42
N TYR A 113 3.31 14.78 -11.50
CA TYR A 113 1.96 14.64 -12.01
C TYR A 113 0.98 15.18 -10.97
N ARG A 114 0.12 16.10 -11.39
CA ARG A 114 -0.76 16.87 -10.49
C ARG A 114 -2.07 16.16 -10.18
N TYR A 115 -2.33 15.03 -10.83
CA TYR A 115 -3.59 14.33 -10.74
C TYR A 115 -3.95 13.99 -9.29
N GLU A 116 -5.19 14.29 -8.93
CA GLU A 116 -5.82 13.82 -7.70
C GLU A 116 -6.48 12.48 -7.94
N TYR A 117 -5.77 11.39 -7.60
CA TYR A 117 -6.31 10.04 -7.78
C TYR A 117 -7.56 9.82 -6.93
N PRO A 118 -8.50 8.97 -7.38
CA PRO A 118 -9.84 8.84 -6.77
C PRO A 118 -9.84 7.98 -5.49
N GLY A 119 -8.81 8.11 -4.65
CA GLY A 119 -8.66 7.35 -3.41
C GLY A 119 -7.19 7.15 -3.04
N ILE A 120 -6.91 6.23 -2.12
CA ILE A 120 -5.56 5.80 -1.77
C ILE A 120 -5.24 4.50 -2.51
N HIS A 121 -4.00 4.37 -3.01
CA HIS A 121 -3.56 3.21 -3.75
C HIS A 121 -3.62 1.92 -2.90
N ARG A 122 -4.26 0.88 -3.40
CA ARG A 122 -4.55 -0.36 -2.64
C ARG A 122 -3.28 -1.12 -2.23
N MET A 123 -2.23 -1.12 -3.07
CA MET A 123 -0.95 -1.79 -2.74
C MET A 123 -0.33 -1.31 -1.42
N ILE A 124 -0.33 0.01 -1.15
CA ILE A 124 0.30 0.54 0.08
C ILE A 124 -0.55 0.28 1.31
N LEU A 125 -1.87 0.17 1.16
CA LEU A 125 -2.77 -0.22 2.24
C LEU A 125 -2.63 -1.70 2.59
N TRP A 126 -2.55 -2.59 1.60
CA TRP A 126 -2.26 -4.01 1.85
C TRP A 126 -0.85 -4.25 2.39
N ALA A 127 0.13 -3.45 1.96
CA ALA A 127 1.46 -3.48 2.56
C ALA A 127 1.47 -2.92 4.00
N ALA A 128 0.63 -1.94 4.32
CA ALA A 128 0.47 -1.44 5.69
C ALA A 128 -0.15 -2.51 6.62
N ARG A 129 -1.06 -3.35 6.12
CA ARG A 129 -1.55 -4.51 6.91
C ARG A 129 -0.42 -5.46 7.30
N SER A 130 0.52 -5.75 6.40
CA SER A 130 1.58 -6.70 6.73
C SER A 130 2.49 -6.19 7.84
N ILE A 131 2.78 -4.89 7.92
CA ILE A 131 3.58 -4.38 9.04
C ILE A 131 2.82 -4.49 10.37
N MET A 132 1.52 -4.21 10.39
CA MET A 132 0.68 -4.42 11.58
C MET A 132 0.67 -5.89 12.02
N PHE A 133 0.70 -6.82 11.06
CA PHE A 133 0.83 -8.25 11.33
C PHE A 133 2.21 -8.65 11.89
N TYR A 134 3.30 -8.12 11.31
CA TYR A 134 4.66 -8.50 11.71
C TYR A 134 5.13 -7.83 13.01
N MET A 135 4.48 -6.74 13.41
CA MET A 135 4.84 -5.96 14.61
C MET A 135 3.60 -5.70 15.49
N PRO A 136 2.93 -6.76 15.98
CA PRO A 136 1.69 -6.64 16.75
C PRO A 136 1.89 -5.95 18.12
N GLU A 137 3.12 -5.81 18.59
CA GLU A 137 3.49 -5.07 19.80
C GLU A 137 3.37 -3.54 19.68
N HIS A 138 3.06 -3.05 18.47
CA HIS A 138 2.90 -1.64 18.15
C HIS A 138 1.47 -1.33 17.68
N THR A 139 0.94 -0.20 18.14
CA THR A 139 -0.28 0.37 17.57
C THR A 139 0.10 1.32 16.45
N PHE A 140 -0.32 0.99 15.22
CA PHE A 140 -0.12 1.84 14.05
C PHE A 140 -1.36 2.68 13.78
N THR A 141 -1.15 3.96 13.49
CA THR A 141 -2.21 4.87 13.06
C THR A 141 -1.82 5.59 11.78
N PHE A 142 -2.81 6.08 11.04
CA PHE A 142 -2.58 6.97 9.91
C PHE A 142 -2.87 8.40 10.38
N ASN A 143 -1.88 9.27 10.41
CA ASN A 143 -2.06 10.67 10.84
C ASN A 143 -2.00 11.66 9.66
N SER A 144 -1.74 11.16 8.46
CA SER A 144 -1.85 11.91 7.21
C SER A 144 -1.74 10.99 5.99
N SER A 145 -2.85 10.80 5.27
CA SER A 145 -2.82 10.00 4.03
C SER A 145 -3.24 10.84 2.84
N TYR A 146 -4.54 11.04 2.60
CA TYR A 146 -4.95 11.83 1.46
C TYR A 146 -4.77 13.33 1.72
N ARG A 147 -4.12 14.04 0.79
CA ARG A 147 -4.01 15.50 0.79
C ARG A 147 -4.36 16.00 -0.61
N CYS A 148 -5.55 16.57 -0.79
CA CYS A 148 -5.94 17.17 -2.07
C CYS A 148 -5.21 18.50 -2.31
N SER A 149 -5.37 19.07 -3.51
CA SER A 149 -4.78 20.36 -3.87
C SER A 149 -5.17 21.51 -2.94
N ILE A 150 -6.40 21.50 -2.39
CA ILE A 150 -6.87 22.49 -1.42
C ILE A 150 -6.05 22.37 -0.12
N ASN A 151 -5.89 21.16 0.42
CA ASN A 151 -5.05 20.95 1.61
C ASN A 151 -3.60 21.38 1.36
N ASN A 152 -3.07 21.04 0.19
CA ASN A 152 -1.72 21.42 -0.19
C ASN A 152 -1.58 22.95 -0.26
N ALA A 153 -2.53 23.66 -0.86
CA ALA A 153 -2.55 25.13 -0.89
C ALA A 153 -2.63 25.74 0.52
N GLN A 154 -3.54 25.25 1.37
CA GLN A 154 -3.69 25.69 2.77
C GLN A 154 -2.41 25.51 3.60
N LYS A 155 -1.59 24.51 3.27
CA LYS A 155 -0.34 24.18 3.99
C LYS A 155 0.92 24.58 3.24
N GLY A 156 0.82 25.31 2.12
CA GLY A 156 1.95 25.75 1.31
C GLY A 156 2.78 24.61 0.68
N ARG A 157 2.20 23.41 0.53
CA ARG A 157 2.89 22.22 0.01
C ARG A 157 2.91 22.20 -1.51
N ARG A 158 3.99 21.66 -2.08
CA ARG A 158 4.20 21.52 -3.53
C ARG A 158 4.29 20.07 -4.01
N SER A 159 4.25 19.09 -3.11
CA SER A 159 4.30 17.67 -3.44
C SER A 159 2.90 17.12 -3.76
N THR A 160 2.83 16.21 -4.72
CA THR A 160 1.60 15.48 -5.09
C THR A 160 1.62 14.02 -4.62
N ASN A 161 2.58 13.60 -3.78
CA ASN A 161 2.65 12.23 -3.28
C ASN A 161 1.34 11.82 -2.58
N HIS A 162 0.81 12.70 -1.74
CA HIS A 162 -0.43 12.47 -1.00
C HIS A 162 -1.71 12.70 -1.81
N HIS A 163 -1.62 12.93 -3.11
CA HIS A 163 -2.79 12.91 -4.01
C HIS A 163 -3.28 11.46 -4.27
N GLY A 164 -3.17 10.56 -3.29
CA GLY A 164 -3.58 9.15 -3.40
C GLY A 164 -2.44 8.13 -3.40
N LYS A 165 -1.19 8.55 -3.59
CA LYS A 165 -0.05 7.64 -3.79
C LYS A 165 0.78 7.35 -2.55
N ALA A 166 0.46 7.98 -1.43
CA ALA A 166 1.24 7.90 -0.21
C ALA A 166 0.36 7.84 1.04
N VAL A 167 0.89 7.19 2.07
CA VAL A 167 0.36 7.19 3.43
C VAL A 167 1.50 7.50 4.41
N ASP A 168 1.20 8.27 5.46
CA ASP A 168 2.07 8.40 6.62
C ASP A 168 1.53 7.48 7.73
N LEU A 169 2.37 6.56 8.19
CA LEU A 169 2.10 5.67 9.33
C LEU A 169 2.82 6.19 10.56
N ASP A 170 2.08 6.43 11.63
CA ASP A 170 2.59 6.80 12.94
C ASP A 170 2.51 5.59 13.88
N ILE A 171 3.42 5.54 14.85
CA ILE A 171 3.49 4.50 15.88
C ILE A 171 3.12 5.17 17.19
N GLU A 172 2.11 4.65 17.90
CA GLU A 172 1.74 5.23 19.19
C GLU A 172 2.86 5.05 20.22
N LEU A 173 3.25 6.15 20.86
CA LEU A 173 4.21 6.13 21.96
C LEU A 173 3.53 5.64 23.24
N LYS A 174 4.24 4.75 23.94
CA LYS A 174 3.88 4.25 25.26
C LYS A 174 4.29 5.28 26.32
N PRO A 175 3.67 5.26 27.51
CA PRO A 175 4.07 6.15 28.61
C PRO A 175 5.57 6.02 28.91
N GLY A 176 6.27 7.16 28.94
CA GLY A 176 7.71 7.23 29.20
C GLY A 176 8.61 7.19 27.96
N GLU A 177 8.06 6.89 26.78
CA GLU A 177 8.79 6.98 25.52
C GLU A 177 8.78 8.42 24.98
N ASP A 178 9.84 8.76 24.24
CA ASP A 178 10.02 10.08 23.65
C ASP A 178 10.24 10.04 22.12
N LYS A 179 10.66 11.17 21.55
CA LYS A 179 10.90 11.30 20.11
C LYS A 179 12.10 10.48 19.62
N HIS A 180 13.05 10.15 20.48
CA HIS A 180 14.16 9.28 20.13
C HIS A 180 13.66 7.85 19.95
N ASP A 181 12.85 7.36 20.89
CA ASP A 181 12.21 6.05 20.78
C ASP A 181 11.34 5.96 19.51
N ASP A 182 10.58 7.01 19.20
CA ASP A 182 9.77 7.08 17.99
C ASP A 182 10.61 6.92 16.71
N ARG A 183 11.75 7.62 16.66
CA ARG A 183 12.69 7.55 15.53
C ARG A 183 13.25 6.16 15.36
N ASP A 184 13.65 5.52 16.44
CA ASP A 184 14.24 4.19 16.42
C ASP A 184 13.21 3.14 15.98
N LYS A 185 11.97 3.24 16.48
CA LYS A 185 10.86 2.38 16.02
C LYS A 185 10.55 2.60 14.54
N CYS A 186 10.48 3.84 14.07
CA CYS A 186 10.26 4.13 12.66
C CYS A 186 11.37 3.54 11.77
N ASN A 187 12.62 3.55 12.23
CA ASN A 187 13.73 2.89 11.53
C ASN A 187 13.59 1.37 11.48
N VAL A 188 13.21 0.74 12.59
CA VAL A 188 12.93 -0.71 12.64
C VAL A 188 11.80 -1.06 11.68
N VAL A 189 10.71 -0.28 11.66
CA VAL A 189 9.58 -0.47 10.75
C VAL A 189 10.00 -0.36 9.29
N ARG A 190 10.82 0.64 8.93
CA ARG A 190 11.37 0.75 7.57
C ARG A 190 12.16 -0.49 7.19
N GLY A 191 13.05 -0.96 8.07
CA GLY A 191 13.82 -2.19 7.86
C GLY A 191 12.92 -3.40 7.62
N ARG A 192 11.87 -3.54 8.44
CA ARG A 192 10.90 -4.63 8.28
C ARG A 192 10.12 -4.54 6.96
N LEU A 193 9.72 -3.35 6.53
CA LEU A 193 9.05 -3.14 5.24
C LEU A 193 9.96 -3.45 4.04
N ILE A 194 11.26 -3.18 4.13
CA ILE A 194 12.24 -3.59 3.11
C ILE A 194 12.31 -5.12 3.02
N GLU A 195 12.45 -5.79 4.16
CA GLU A 195 12.55 -7.25 4.22
C GLU A 195 11.27 -7.93 3.70
N THR A 196 10.13 -7.51 4.25
CA THR A 196 8.85 -8.22 4.09
C THR A 196 8.07 -7.77 2.87
N ALA A 197 8.00 -6.47 2.57
CA ALA A 197 7.22 -5.91 1.48
C ALA A 197 8.05 -5.53 0.24
N ASN A 198 9.36 -5.81 0.27
CA ASN A 198 10.31 -5.47 -0.79
C ASN A 198 10.28 -3.97 -1.13
N ALA A 199 10.17 -3.13 -0.09
CA ALA A 199 10.26 -1.69 -0.22
C ALA A 199 11.72 -1.22 -0.40
N GLN A 200 11.90 0.04 -0.80
CA GLN A 200 13.20 0.71 -0.85
C GLN A 200 13.19 1.98 0.01
N ILE A 201 14.36 2.39 0.49
CA ILE A 201 14.55 3.75 1.03
C ILE A 201 14.79 4.71 -0.12
N GLY A 202 14.07 5.83 -0.12
CA GLY A 202 14.12 6.80 -1.21
C GLY A 202 13.54 6.25 -2.51
N TRP A 203 13.94 6.86 -3.63
CA TRP A 203 13.26 6.71 -4.91
C TRP A 203 14.21 6.34 -6.05
N SER A 204 15.24 5.54 -5.76
CA SER A 204 16.28 5.19 -6.74
C SER A 204 15.78 4.21 -7.81
N ALA A 205 14.93 3.25 -7.44
CA ALA A 205 14.32 2.29 -8.36
C ALA A 205 12.90 2.71 -8.78
N THR A 206 12.56 2.44 -10.04
CA THR A 206 11.19 2.54 -10.56
C THR A 206 10.38 1.31 -10.18
N ASN A 207 9.05 1.43 -10.10
CA ASN A 207 8.13 0.30 -9.84
C ASN A 207 8.39 -0.46 -8.52
N VAL A 208 8.92 0.23 -7.52
CA VAL A 208 9.15 -0.30 -6.16
C VAL A 208 8.55 0.67 -5.15
N LYS A 209 7.79 0.15 -4.18
CA LYS A 209 7.21 0.96 -3.11
C LYS A 209 8.34 1.62 -2.31
N ALA A 210 8.22 2.89 -2.03
CA ALA A 210 9.29 3.71 -1.49
C ALA A 210 8.97 4.25 -0.11
N LEU A 211 9.99 4.34 0.74
CA LEU A 211 9.92 4.90 2.08
C LEU A 211 10.75 6.17 2.12
N GLU A 212 10.22 7.25 2.72
CA GLU A 212 11.08 8.40 2.99
C GLU A 212 12.17 8.01 4.01
N PRO A 213 13.43 8.42 3.80
CA PRO A 213 14.50 8.20 4.76
C PRO A 213 14.28 8.98 6.07
N GLN A 214 14.99 8.59 7.12
CA GLN A 214 14.83 9.13 8.47
C GLN A 214 15.07 10.64 8.56
N ASP A 215 15.97 11.20 7.76
CA ASP A 215 16.26 12.63 7.71
C ASP A 215 15.10 13.47 7.15
N ILE A 216 14.20 12.84 6.37
CA ILE A 216 12.97 13.45 5.85
C ILE A 216 11.77 13.17 6.77
N ALA A 217 11.63 11.92 7.23
CA ALA A 217 10.50 11.45 8.04
C ALA A 217 10.99 10.78 9.33
N PRO A 218 11.48 11.54 10.32
CA PRO A 218 12.14 10.96 11.49
C PRO A 218 11.18 10.17 12.38
N THR A 219 9.95 10.68 12.59
CA THR A 219 8.98 10.19 13.60
C THR A 219 7.70 9.66 12.96
N TRP A 220 7.74 9.33 11.67
CA TRP A 220 6.67 8.63 10.98
C TRP A 220 7.28 7.85 9.82
N VAL A 221 6.51 6.91 9.28
CA VAL A 221 6.89 6.11 8.12
C VAL A 221 6.05 6.55 6.93
N HIS A 222 6.60 7.42 6.09
CA HIS A 222 6.02 7.73 4.78
C HIS A 222 6.21 6.54 3.86
N TYR A 223 5.12 6.07 3.24
CA TYR A 223 5.14 4.95 2.32
C TYR A 223 4.37 5.29 1.04
N ASP A 224 5.03 5.19 -0.12
CA ASP A 224 4.47 5.67 -1.38
C ASP A 224 4.77 4.79 -2.61
N VAL A 225 4.02 5.06 -3.68
CA VAL A 225 4.18 4.43 -5.01
C VAL A 225 4.49 5.48 -6.09
N ARG A 226 5.12 6.60 -5.74
CA ARG A 226 5.34 7.74 -6.66
C ARG A 226 6.24 7.40 -7.84
N CYS A 227 7.00 6.32 -7.76
CA CYS A 227 7.93 5.86 -8.80
C CYS A 227 7.33 4.76 -9.68
N TYR A 228 6.03 4.51 -9.56
CA TYR A 228 5.34 3.55 -10.43
C TYR A 228 5.08 4.17 -11.80
N GLU A 229 5.17 3.34 -12.82
CA GLU A 229 4.67 3.68 -14.15
C GLU A 229 3.15 3.88 -14.13
N GLN A 230 2.63 4.75 -15.01
CA GLN A 230 1.20 5.09 -15.09
C GLN A 230 0.26 3.88 -15.17
N LYS A 231 0.69 2.82 -15.86
CA LYS A 231 -0.11 1.58 -16.01
C LYS A 231 -0.40 0.89 -14.67
N TYR A 232 0.44 1.12 -13.65
CA TYR A 232 0.27 0.62 -12.28
C TYR A 232 -0.36 1.66 -11.35
N LEU A 233 -0.83 2.79 -11.89
CA LEU A 233 -1.50 3.87 -11.17
C LEU A 233 -2.87 4.16 -11.80
N LYS A 234 -3.52 3.15 -12.39
CA LYS A 234 -4.88 3.31 -12.91
C LYS A 234 -5.86 3.56 -11.76
N ASP A 235 -6.91 4.31 -12.04
CA ASP A 235 -7.96 4.68 -11.08
C ASP A 235 -8.55 3.46 -10.33
N GLU A 236 -8.63 2.29 -10.98
CA GLU A 236 -9.10 1.01 -10.40
C GLU A 236 -8.22 0.47 -9.26
N PHE A 237 -6.99 0.95 -9.12
CA PHE A 237 -6.09 0.59 -8.02
C PHE A 237 -6.23 1.49 -6.80
N PHE A 238 -7.16 2.45 -6.81
CA PHE A 238 -7.41 3.36 -5.70
C PHE A 238 -8.75 3.06 -5.04
N CYS A 239 -8.85 3.28 -3.73
CA CYS A 239 -10.06 3.01 -2.96
C CYS A 239 -10.31 4.10 -1.92
N THR A 240 -11.58 4.23 -1.49
CA THR A 240 -12.02 5.21 -0.48
C THR A 240 -12.74 4.59 0.70
N THR A 241 -12.94 3.27 0.68
CA THR A 241 -13.60 2.52 1.74
C THR A 241 -12.91 1.19 2.00
N LEU A 242 -13.12 0.64 3.21
CA LEU A 242 -12.63 -0.68 3.58
C LEU A 242 -13.21 -1.78 2.67
N ARG A 243 -14.50 -1.68 2.33
CA ARG A 243 -15.17 -2.61 1.41
C ARG A 243 -14.49 -2.66 0.04
N ASP A 244 -14.10 -1.51 -0.50
CA ASP A 244 -13.46 -1.44 -1.81
C ASP A 244 -11.98 -1.88 -1.75
N LEU A 245 -11.30 -1.67 -0.61
CA LEU A 245 -9.95 -2.19 -0.39
C LEU A 245 -9.94 -3.72 -0.38
N ASP A 246 -10.81 -4.30 0.44
CA ASP A 246 -10.93 -5.75 0.65
C ASP A 246 -11.49 -6.43 -0.59
N ASN A 247 -12.43 -5.75 -1.27
CA ASN A 247 -13.02 -6.20 -2.53
C ASN A 247 -13.44 -7.68 -2.46
N LYS A 248 -14.04 -8.10 -1.33
CA LYS A 248 -14.34 -9.51 -1.05
C LYS A 248 -15.23 -10.06 -2.16
N LYS A 249 -14.73 -11.07 -2.89
CA LYS A 249 -15.45 -11.74 -3.98
C LYS A 249 -15.84 -13.16 -3.54
N PRO A 250 -16.94 -13.73 -4.06
CA PRO A 250 -17.26 -15.13 -3.81
C PRO A 250 -16.15 -16.06 -4.31
N ILE A 251 -15.70 -16.98 -3.45
CA ILE A 251 -14.77 -18.05 -3.83
C ILE A 251 -15.63 -19.25 -4.27
N LYS A 252 -15.57 -19.58 -5.56
CA LYS A 252 -16.44 -20.57 -6.23
C LYS A 252 -15.77 -21.91 -6.51
N ILE A 253 -14.45 -21.96 -6.37
CA ILE A 253 -13.64 -23.18 -6.45
C ILE A 253 -13.69 -24.00 -5.16
#